data_AF-A0A9D8UQB7-F1
#
_entry.id   AF-A0A9D8UQB7-F1
#
_cell.length_a   1.000
_cell.length_b   1.000
_cell.length_c   1.000
_cell.angle_alpha   90.00
_cell.angle_beta   90.00
_cell.angle_gamma   90.00
#
_symmetry.space_group_name_H-M   'P 1'
#
loop_
_entity.id
_entity.type
_entity.pdbx_description
1 polymer ?
#
loop_
_entity_poly.entity_id
_entity_poly.type
_entity_poly.pdbx_seq_one_letter_code
_entity_poly.pdbx_strand_id
1 'polypeptide(L)'
;MLAAALVYKLTANRAGARDLFLGGLFVFLVWEATFFDTIYSPGTVWFGVMAVVGILLGSIRAASWWLVIGMAGIFGTFLLTGDSDVSTLITSPSYELLFTVSVGGMIFSTFLFVAMIDAGRSKAQRRLETANAKNRRLAERDELTDLFNRRALRDLLDHATSGETKEVAVLFTDLDGFKEVNDTFGHHVGDNLLQKIAESLREISKRSGAEAARLGGDEF
;
A
#
# COMPACT_ATOMS: atom_id res chain seq x y z
N MET A 1 -2.72 1.32 23.02
CA MET A 1 -1.44 1.19 22.28
C MET A 1 -0.48 0.16 22.90
N LEU A 2 -0.31 0.07 24.23
CA LEU A 2 0.59 -0.90 24.87
C LEU A 2 0.20 -2.37 24.65
N ALA A 3 -1.09 -2.71 24.71
CA ALA A 3 -1.57 -4.08 24.48
C ALA A 3 -1.30 -4.57 23.05
N ALA A 4 -1.50 -3.71 22.04
CA ALA A 4 -1.26 -4.06 20.64
C ALA A 4 0.23 -4.32 20.34
N ALA A 5 1.14 -3.58 20.98
CA ALA A 5 2.58 -3.78 20.84
C ALA A 5 3.06 -5.08 21.51
N LEU A 6 2.46 -5.47 22.63
CA LEU A 6 2.75 -6.73 23.33
C LEU A 6 2.27 -7.94 22.52
N VAL A 7 1.05 -7.87 21.97
CA VAL A 7 0.47 -8.91 21.10
C VAL A 7 1.29 -9.12 19.83
N TYR A 8 1.78 -8.04 19.21
CA TYR A 8 2.65 -8.14 18.04
C TYR A 8 4.01 -8.78 18.38
N LYS A 9 4.59 -8.47 19.55
CA LYS A 9 5.84 -9.09 20.02
C LYS A 9 5.68 -10.58 20.34
N LEU A 10 4.54 -11.00 20.88
CA LEU A 10 4.28 -12.39 21.27
C LEU A 10 3.99 -13.32 20.07
N THR A 11 3.40 -12.79 19.00
CA THR A 11 2.91 -13.60 17.87
C THR A 11 3.84 -13.63 16.67
N ALA A 12 4.85 -12.76 16.63
CA ALA A 12 5.88 -12.63 15.59
C ALA A 12 5.36 -12.45 14.13
N ASN A 13 4.04 -12.40 13.91
CA ASN A 13 3.39 -12.18 12.62
C ASN A 13 2.02 -11.51 12.81
N ARG A 14 1.66 -10.60 11.89
CA ARG A 14 0.39 -9.87 11.87
C ARG A 14 -0.84 -10.78 11.91
N ALA A 15 -0.77 -11.95 11.28
CA ALA A 15 -1.86 -12.92 11.30
C ALA A 15 -2.12 -13.49 12.71
N GLY A 16 -1.04 -13.86 13.43
CA GLY A 16 -1.17 -14.36 14.80
C GLY A 16 -1.66 -13.29 15.76
N ALA A 17 -1.21 -12.04 15.60
CA ALA A 17 -1.68 -10.91 16.38
C ALA A 17 -3.20 -10.67 16.22
N ARG A 18 -3.68 -10.75 14.97
CA ARG A 18 -5.12 -10.65 14.64
C ARG A 18 -5.90 -11.78 15.32
N ASP A 19 -5.47 -13.02 15.15
CA ASP A 19 -6.23 -14.18 15.64
C ASP A 19 -6.26 -14.24 17.17
N LEU A 20 -5.18 -13.82 17.84
CA LEU A 20 -5.15 -13.70 19.30
C LEU A 20 -6.12 -12.62 19.80
N PHE A 21 -6.14 -11.46 19.13
CA PHE A 21 -7.07 -10.37 19.45
C PHE A 21 -8.53 -10.81 19.25
N LEU A 22 -8.84 -11.42 18.11
CA LEU A 22 -10.18 -11.92 17.80
C LEU A 22 -10.60 -13.04 18.75
N GLY A 23 -9.69 -13.94 19.12
CA GLY A 23 -9.98 -14.97 20.12
C GLY A 23 -10.31 -14.39 21.50
N GLY A 24 -9.56 -13.37 21.94
CA GLY A 24 -9.86 -12.66 23.18
C GLY A 24 -11.22 -11.95 23.16
N LEU A 25 -11.54 -11.29 22.04
CA LEU A 25 -12.83 -10.64 21.83
C LEU A 25 -13.97 -11.68 21.85
N PHE A 26 -13.80 -12.83 21.18
CA PHE A 26 -14.79 -13.91 21.17
C PHE A 26 -15.16 -14.38 22.57
N VAL A 27 -14.14 -14.69 23.39
CA VAL A 27 -14.35 -15.18 24.76
C VAL A 27 -15.08 -14.13 25.61
N PHE A 28 -14.71 -12.87 25.46
CA PHE A 28 -15.38 -11.76 26.15
C PHE A 28 -16.86 -11.63 25.75
N LEU A 29 -17.17 -11.70 24.45
CA LEU A 29 -18.55 -11.58 23.95
C LEU A 29 -19.42 -12.78 24.37
N VAL A 30 -18.86 -13.99 24.38
CA VAL A 30 -19.57 -15.17 24.90
C VAL A 30 -19.84 -15.01 26.39
N TRP A 31 -18.85 -14.56 27.17
CA TRP A 31 -19.03 -14.31 28.60
C TRP A 31 -20.12 -13.26 28.87
N GLU A 32 -20.10 -12.14 28.14
CA GLU A 32 -21.11 -11.09 28.25
C GLU A 32 -22.52 -11.64 27.95
N ALA A 33 -22.69 -12.38 26.85
CA ALA A 33 -23.98 -12.98 26.49
C ALA A 33 -24.50 -13.96 27.55
N THR A 34 -23.63 -14.79 28.13
CA THR A 34 -24.00 -15.67 29.24
C THR A 34 -24.29 -14.93 30.54
N PHE A 35 -23.65 -13.78 30.78
CA PHE A 35 -23.88 -12.96 31.96
C PHE A 35 -25.27 -12.33 31.96
N PHE A 36 -25.75 -11.89 30.80
CA PHE A 36 -27.11 -11.37 30.62
C PHE A 36 -28.16 -12.48 30.42
N ASP A 37 -27.74 -13.73 30.37
CA ASP A 37 -28.58 -14.91 30.14
C ASP A 37 -29.51 -14.75 28.93
N THR A 38 -29.02 -14.10 27.87
CA THR A 38 -29.83 -13.82 26.68
C THR A 38 -28.98 -13.63 25.43
N ILE A 39 -29.50 -14.06 24.28
CA ILE A 39 -28.90 -13.78 22.97
C ILE A 39 -29.02 -12.31 22.57
N TYR A 40 -29.96 -11.57 23.16
CA TYR A 40 -30.17 -10.15 22.85
C TYR A 40 -29.20 -9.23 23.59
N SER A 41 -28.13 -9.75 24.18
CA SER A 41 -27.12 -8.90 24.81
C SER A 41 -26.48 -7.96 23.78
N PRO A 42 -26.07 -6.75 24.19
CA PRO A 42 -25.39 -5.80 23.30
C PRO A 42 -24.14 -6.39 22.61
N GLY A 43 -23.42 -7.28 23.30
CA GLY A 43 -22.28 -8.02 22.78
C GLY A 43 -22.57 -8.91 21.56
N THR A 44 -23.77 -9.44 21.40
CA THR A 44 -24.07 -10.39 20.30
C THR A 44 -23.92 -9.75 18.92
N VAL A 45 -24.17 -8.44 18.79
CA VAL A 45 -23.98 -7.68 17.54
C VAL A 45 -22.51 -7.69 17.08
N TRP A 46 -21.57 -7.85 18.01
CA TRP A 46 -20.14 -7.82 17.73
C TRP A 46 -19.58 -9.11 17.13
N PHE A 47 -20.30 -10.24 17.19
CA PHE A 47 -19.86 -11.49 16.54
C PHE A 47 -19.73 -11.31 15.01
N GLY A 48 -20.59 -10.51 14.39
CA GLY A 48 -20.49 -10.20 12.95
C GLY A 48 -19.26 -9.36 12.57
N VAL A 49 -18.78 -8.52 13.50
CA VAL A 49 -17.62 -7.65 13.29
C VAL A 49 -16.32 -8.46 13.19
N MET A 50 -16.27 -9.65 13.80
CA MET A 50 -15.09 -10.52 13.76
C MET A 50 -14.74 -11.00 12.35
N ALA A 51 -15.74 -11.34 11.53
CA ALA A 51 -15.56 -11.74 10.13
C ALA A 51 -14.99 -10.60 9.29
N VAL A 52 -15.49 -9.39 9.54
CA VAL A 52 -15.04 -8.14 8.90
C VAL A 52 -13.58 -7.90 9.28
N VAL A 53 -13.22 -7.93 10.57
CA VAL A 53 -11.81 -7.82 11.00
C VAL A 53 -10.93 -8.94 10.40
N GLY A 54 -11.47 -10.15 10.23
CA GLY A 54 -10.82 -11.28 9.59
C GLY A 54 -10.41 -11.03 8.12
N ILE A 55 -11.29 -10.43 7.31
CA ILE A 55 -10.96 -10.08 5.91
C ILE A 55 -9.95 -8.94 5.84
N LEU A 56 -10.08 -7.99 6.76
CA LEU A 56 -9.35 -6.72 6.74
C LEU A 56 -7.90 -6.85 7.21
N LEU A 57 -7.66 -7.70 8.22
CA LEU A 57 -6.31 -7.99 8.74
C LEU A 57 -5.77 -9.33 8.22
N GLY A 58 -6.36 -9.86 7.15
CA GLY A 58 -6.05 -11.20 6.69
C GLY A 58 -6.46 -11.47 5.26
N SER A 59 -7.16 -12.57 5.09
CA SER A 59 -7.59 -13.07 3.80
C SER A 59 -9.07 -13.42 3.89
N ILE A 60 -9.70 -13.62 2.73
CA ILE A 60 -11.08 -14.09 2.68
C ILE A 60 -11.26 -15.42 3.44
N ARG A 61 -10.23 -16.29 3.46
CA ARG A 61 -10.24 -17.52 4.26
C ARG A 61 -10.30 -17.25 5.76
N ALA A 62 -9.54 -16.26 6.24
CA ALA A 62 -9.58 -15.84 7.64
C ALA A 62 -10.94 -15.21 8.01
N ALA A 63 -11.51 -14.43 7.09
CA ALA A 63 -12.85 -13.87 7.24
C ALA A 63 -13.92 -14.96 7.37
N SER A 64 -13.92 -15.93 6.47
CA SER A 64 -14.85 -17.06 6.48
C SER A 64 -14.71 -17.86 7.78
N TRP A 65 -13.48 -18.08 8.25
CA TRP A 65 -13.22 -18.77 9.51
C TRP A 65 -13.82 -18.03 10.71
N TRP A 66 -13.57 -16.73 10.83
CA TRP A 66 -14.12 -15.92 11.91
C TRP A 66 -15.63 -15.68 11.81
N LEU A 67 -16.20 -15.71 10.60
CA LEU A 67 -17.65 -15.71 10.40
C LEU A 67 -18.28 -16.98 10.96
N VAL A 68 -17.69 -18.15 10.64
CA VAL A 68 -18.16 -19.44 11.17
C VAL A 68 -18.04 -19.47 12.69
N ILE A 69 -16.93 -18.99 13.26
CA ILE A 69 -16.75 -18.89 14.72
C ILE A 69 -17.79 -17.95 15.32
N GLY A 70 -18.02 -16.77 14.74
CA GLY A 70 -19.02 -15.82 15.21
C GLY A 70 -20.43 -16.41 15.19
N MET A 71 -20.82 -17.07 14.09
CA MET A 71 -22.11 -17.77 13.98
C MET A 71 -22.24 -18.92 14.99
N ALA A 72 -21.17 -19.70 15.20
CA ALA A 72 -21.14 -20.74 16.21
C ALA A 72 -21.23 -20.16 17.64
N GLY A 73 -20.66 -18.98 17.88
CA GLY A 73 -20.81 -18.22 19.11
C GLY A 73 -22.26 -17.83 19.37
N ILE A 74 -22.93 -17.22 18.38
CA ILE A 74 -24.35 -16.86 18.43
C ILE A 74 -25.23 -18.11 18.68
N PHE A 75 -24.96 -19.19 17.95
CA PHE A 75 -25.72 -20.44 18.11
C PHE A 75 -25.48 -21.10 19.47
N GLY A 76 -24.23 -21.08 19.95
CA GLY A 76 -23.86 -21.61 21.25
C GLY A 76 -24.48 -20.82 22.39
N THR A 77 -24.51 -19.49 22.31
CA THR A 77 -25.18 -18.65 23.31
C THR A 77 -26.68 -18.93 23.30
N PHE A 78 -27.33 -19.00 22.13
CA PHE A 78 -28.74 -19.39 22.02
C PHE A 78 -29.07 -20.72 22.69
N LEU A 79 -28.21 -21.74 22.53
CA LEU A 79 -28.42 -23.04 23.18
C LEU A 79 -28.26 -22.99 24.71
N LEU A 80 -27.38 -22.12 25.20
CA LEU A 80 -27.08 -22.01 26.63
C LEU A 80 -28.12 -21.18 27.38
N THR A 81 -28.62 -20.11 26.75
CA THR A 81 -29.52 -19.13 27.40
C THR A 81 -30.98 -19.31 27.01
N GLY A 82 -31.26 -20.02 25.90
CA GLY A 82 -32.61 -20.23 25.39
C GLY A 82 -33.29 -18.94 24.91
N ASP A 83 -34.60 -19.02 24.70
CA ASP A 83 -35.46 -17.86 24.42
C ASP A 83 -35.98 -17.31 25.75
N SER A 84 -35.09 -16.64 26.49
CA SER A 84 -35.41 -16.04 27.79
C SER A 84 -36.35 -14.84 27.62
N ASP A 85 -37.26 -14.61 28.58
CA ASP A 85 -38.21 -13.50 28.53
C ASP A 85 -37.48 -12.18 28.83
N VAL A 86 -36.99 -11.52 27.77
CA VAL A 86 -36.08 -10.36 27.84
C VAL A 86 -36.82 -9.03 28.05
N SER A 87 -38.14 -9.05 28.11
CA SER A 87 -39.01 -7.86 28.12
C SER A 87 -38.68 -6.88 29.27
N THR A 88 -38.35 -7.42 30.44
CA THR A 88 -37.95 -6.66 31.65
C THR A 88 -36.49 -6.19 31.62
N LEU A 89 -35.62 -6.91 30.90
CA LEU A 89 -34.19 -6.59 30.79
C LEU A 89 -33.95 -5.47 29.77
N ILE A 90 -34.64 -5.51 28.63
CA ILE A 90 -34.54 -4.50 27.56
C ILE A 90 -35.06 -3.14 28.02
N THR A 91 -36.01 -3.11 28.96
CA THR A 91 -36.54 -1.88 29.55
C THR A 91 -35.70 -1.35 30.73
N SER A 92 -34.62 -2.05 31.11
CA SER A 92 -33.75 -1.58 32.19
C SER A 92 -32.82 -0.44 31.72
N PRO A 93 -32.64 0.64 32.50
CA PRO A 93 -31.72 1.73 32.15
C PRO A 93 -30.26 1.27 31.95
N SER A 94 -29.85 0.21 32.66
CA SER A 94 -28.52 -0.38 32.54
C SER A 94 -28.29 -1.02 31.17
N TYR A 95 -29.30 -1.70 30.62
CA TYR A 95 -29.26 -2.29 29.29
C TYR A 95 -29.21 -1.20 28.21
N GLU A 96 -30.02 -0.14 28.33
CA GLU A 96 -30.02 0.99 27.39
C GLU A 96 -28.66 1.69 27.31
N LEU A 97 -28.00 1.91 28.46
CA LEU A 97 -26.66 2.48 28.52
C LEU A 97 -25.62 1.56 27.85
N LEU A 98 -25.63 0.27 28.18
CA LEU A 98 -24.71 -0.71 27.59
C LEU A 98 -24.90 -0.86 26.09
N PHE A 99 -26.15 -0.87 25.63
CA PHE A 99 -26.49 -0.89 24.21
C PHE A 99 -25.96 0.36 23.50
N THR A 100 -26.19 1.55 24.07
CA THR A 100 -25.72 2.83 23.53
C THR A 100 -24.19 2.89 23.46
N VAL A 101 -23.50 2.46 24.52
CA VAL A 101 -22.03 2.37 24.55
C VAL A 101 -21.52 1.38 23.50
N SER A 102 -22.19 0.25 23.31
CA SER A 102 -21.82 -0.78 22.33
C SER A 102 -21.98 -0.28 20.89
N VAL A 103 -23.11 0.35 20.57
CA VAL A 103 -23.35 0.95 19.25
C VAL A 103 -22.37 2.11 18.99
N GLY A 104 -22.13 2.96 19.99
CA GLY A 104 -21.15 4.05 19.91
C GLY A 104 -19.72 3.53 19.68
N GLY A 105 -19.33 2.46 20.39
CA GLY A 105 -18.07 1.76 20.18
C GLY A 105 -17.97 1.14 18.77
N MET A 106 -19.07 0.64 18.22
CA MET A 106 -19.13 0.09 16.86
C MET A 106 -18.91 1.19 15.81
N ILE A 107 -19.57 2.33 15.96
CA ILE A 107 -19.41 3.48 15.05
C ILE A 107 -17.98 4.04 15.16
N PHE A 108 -17.47 4.23 16.37
CA PHE A 108 -16.13 4.77 16.61
C PHE A 108 -15.03 3.85 16.07
N SER A 109 -15.15 2.53 16.32
CA SER A 109 -14.21 1.55 15.79
C SER A 109 -14.25 1.50 14.27
N THR A 110 -15.44 1.58 13.65
CA THR A 110 -15.59 1.68 12.19
C THR A 110 -14.93 2.93 11.64
N PHE A 111 -15.08 4.09 12.29
CA PHE A 111 -14.45 5.34 11.88
C PHE A 111 -12.91 5.27 11.97
N LEU A 112 -12.37 4.86 13.12
CA LEU A 112 -10.93 4.65 13.30
C LEU A 112 -10.38 3.65 12.27
N PHE A 113 -11.19 2.64 11.95
CA PHE A 113 -10.85 1.62 10.98
C PHE A 113 -10.77 2.16 9.55
N VAL A 114 -11.76 2.95 9.10
CA VAL A 114 -11.74 3.64 7.81
C VAL A 114 -10.52 4.57 7.71
N ALA A 115 -10.24 5.35 8.76
CA ALA A 115 -9.09 6.23 8.81
C ALA A 115 -7.74 5.47 8.70
N MET A 116 -7.66 4.28 9.30
CA MET A 116 -6.45 3.45 9.24
C MET A 116 -6.23 2.83 7.85
N ILE A 117 -7.29 2.37 7.16
CA ILE A 117 -7.20 1.91 5.76
C ILE A 117 -6.69 3.04 4.87
N ASP A 118 -7.28 4.22 4.99
CA ASP A 118 -6.96 5.37 4.14
C ASP A 118 -5.50 5.81 4.33
N ALA A 119 -5.05 5.86 5.59
CA ALA A 119 -3.65 6.10 5.93
C ALA A 119 -2.69 5.01 5.41
N GLY A 120 -3.13 3.74 5.39
CA GLY A 120 -2.36 2.61 4.89
C GLY A 120 -2.20 2.62 3.36
N ARG A 121 -3.30 2.86 2.63
CA ARG A 121 -3.32 2.98 1.16
C ARG A 121 -2.43 4.11 0.68
N SER A 122 -2.48 5.27 1.36
CA SER A 122 -1.65 6.42 1.04
C SER A 122 -0.14 6.10 1.05
N LYS A 123 0.33 5.30 2.01
CA LYS A 123 1.75 4.89 2.07
C LYS A 123 2.11 3.87 0.99
N ALA A 124 1.24 2.89 0.76
CA ALA A 124 1.46 1.86 -0.26
C ALA A 124 1.50 2.48 -1.67
N GLN A 125 0.58 3.40 -1.94
CA GLN A 125 0.52 4.11 -3.22
C GLN A 125 1.75 4.97 -3.46
N ARG A 126 2.20 5.76 -2.48
CA ARG A 126 3.44 6.56 -2.60
C ARG A 126 4.67 5.70 -2.87
N ARG A 127 4.76 4.52 -2.26
CA ARG A 127 5.85 3.56 -2.52
C ARG A 127 5.80 3.04 -3.94
N LEU A 128 4.61 2.69 -4.43
CA LEU A 128 4.41 2.26 -5.80
C LEU A 128 4.77 3.36 -6.79
N GLU A 129 4.33 4.59 -6.54
CA GLU A 129 4.64 5.76 -7.36
C GLU A 129 6.15 6.04 -7.41
N THR A 130 6.83 6.01 -6.26
CA THR A 130 8.28 6.23 -6.19
C THR A 130 9.05 5.11 -6.91
N ALA A 131 8.63 3.86 -6.74
CA ALA A 131 9.23 2.72 -7.43
C ALA A 131 9.01 2.80 -8.95
N ASN A 132 7.82 3.19 -9.40
CA ASN A 132 7.53 3.42 -10.80
C ASN A 132 8.33 4.59 -11.38
N ALA A 133 8.43 5.71 -10.67
CA ALA A 133 9.25 6.85 -11.10
C ALA A 133 10.73 6.47 -11.24
N LYS A 134 11.26 5.69 -10.30
CA LYS A 134 12.64 5.17 -10.36
C LYS A 134 12.83 4.22 -11.54
N ASN A 135 11.92 3.27 -11.73
CA ASN A 135 11.96 2.35 -12.88
C ASN A 135 11.87 3.09 -14.20
N ARG A 136 11.01 4.10 -14.29
CA ARG A 136 10.88 4.92 -15.49
C ARG A 136 12.18 5.68 -15.80
N ARG A 137 12.80 6.29 -14.77
CA ARG A 137 14.10 6.96 -14.95
C ARG A 137 15.19 5.99 -15.43
N LEU A 138 15.28 4.78 -14.85
CA LEU A 138 16.23 3.75 -15.29
C LEU A 138 15.93 3.23 -16.71
N ALA A 139 14.66 3.17 -17.10
CA ALA A 139 14.26 2.74 -18.42
C ALA A 139 14.50 3.80 -19.51
N GLU A 140 14.48 5.09 -19.15
CA GLU A 140 14.55 6.21 -20.10
C GLU A 140 15.90 6.91 -20.13
N ARG A 141 16.73 6.80 -19.09
CA ARG A 141 18.01 7.52 -18.97
C ARG A 141 19.22 6.60 -19.14
N ASP A 142 20.32 7.15 -19.64
CA ASP A 142 21.64 6.52 -19.66
C ASP A 142 22.29 6.63 -18.27
N GLU A 143 22.83 5.53 -17.74
CA GLU A 143 23.31 5.49 -16.34
C GLU A 143 24.56 6.36 -16.10
N LEU A 144 25.43 6.48 -17.10
CA LEU A 144 26.67 7.26 -16.97
C LEU A 144 26.42 8.75 -17.13
N THR A 145 25.58 9.11 -18.11
CA THR A 145 25.39 10.50 -18.53
C THR A 145 24.11 11.13 -18.04
N ASP A 146 23.09 10.39 -17.59
CA ASP A 146 21.74 10.89 -17.24
C ASP A 146 21.00 11.62 -18.39
N LEU A 147 21.50 11.50 -19.63
CA LEU A 147 20.77 11.88 -20.84
C LEU A 147 19.69 10.83 -21.15
N PHE A 148 18.78 11.11 -22.09
CA PHE A 148 17.91 10.06 -22.60
C PHE A 148 18.75 8.94 -23.21
N ASN A 149 18.35 7.69 -22.98
CA ASN A 149 19.00 6.57 -23.63
C ASN A 149 18.43 6.34 -25.04
N ARG A 150 19.06 5.42 -25.78
CA ARG A 150 18.64 5.03 -27.12
C ARG A 150 17.17 4.61 -27.23
N ARG A 151 16.60 4.01 -26.19
CA ARG A 151 15.18 3.60 -26.20
C ARG A 151 14.28 4.82 -26.11
N ALA A 152 14.52 5.70 -25.14
CA ALA A 152 13.74 6.92 -25.00
C ALA A 152 13.84 7.84 -26.22
N LEU A 153 14.99 7.91 -26.88
CA LEU A 153 15.14 8.63 -28.15
C LEU A 153 14.15 8.10 -29.22
N ARG A 154 13.99 6.78 -29.34
CA ARG A 154 13.03 6.20 -30.29
C ARG A 154 11.59 6.60 -29.93
N ASP A 155 11.22 6.48 -28.66
CA ASP A 155 9.87 6.83 -28.20
C ASP A 155 9.56 8.32 -28.44
N LEU A 156 10.55 9.20 -28.26
CA LEU A 156 10.47 10.64 -28.56
C LEU A 156 10.29 10.90 -30.06
N LEU A 157 11.05 10.22 -30.91
CA LEU A 157 10.95 10.34 -32.37
C LEU A 157 9.60 9.81 -32.88
N ASP A 158 9.14 8.67 -32.37
CA ASP A 158 7.84 8.10 -32.72
C ASP A 158 6.70 9.06 -32.34
N HIS A 159 6.74 9.66 -31.14
CA HIS A 159 5.78 10.68 -30.73
C HIS A 159 5.86 11.97 -31.56
N ALA A 160 7.07 12.41 -31.91
CA ALA A 160 7.26 13.63 -32.68
C ALA A 160 6.76 13.48 -34.13
N THR A 161 6.77 12.25 -34.66
CA THR A 161 6.40 11.93 -36.05
C THR A 161 4.97 11.40 -36.19
N SER A 162 4.26 11.06 -35.11
CA SER A 162 2.91 10.48 -35.17
C SER A 162 1.76 11.48 -35.46
N GLY A 163 2.04 12.76 -35.65
CA GLY A 163 1.04 13.80 -35.93
C GLY A 163 1.00 14.26 -37.40
N GLU A 164 -0.03 15.02 -37.77
CA GLU A 164 -0.15 15.69 -39.09
C GLU A 164 0.94 16.78 -39.22
N THR A 165 2.14 16.36 -39.62
CA THR A 165 3.33 17.16 -39.96
C THR A 165 3.84 18.11 -38.86
N LYS A 166 4.76 17.60 -38.04
CA LYS A 166 5.79 18.43 -37.37
C LYS A 166 7.14 18.13 -38.03
N GLU A 167 7.81 19.16 -38.53
CA GLU A 167 9.20 19.02 -38.96
C GLU A 167 10.06 18.73 -37.73
N VAL A 168 10.77 17.61 -37.74
CA VAL A 168 11.69 17.20 -36.68
C VAL A 168 13.11 17.32 -37.22
N ALA A 169 13.95 18.10 -36.54
CA ALA A 169 15.38 18.14 -36.79
C ALA A 169 16.10 17.24 -35.79
N VAL A 170 17.01 16.40 -36.28
CA VAL A 170 17.87 15.54 -35.46
C VAL A 170 19.32 15.92 -35.73
N LEU A 171 20.06 16.19 -34.67
CA LEU A 171 21.52 16.36 -34.71
C LEU A 171 22.13 15.11 -34.09
N PHE A 172 23.01 14.44 -34.85
CA PHE A 172 23.79 13.30 -34.38
C PHE A 172 25.24 13.71 -34.27
N THR A 173 25.89 13.37 -33.15
CA THR A 173 27.29 13.72 -32.89
C THR A 173 28.06 12.51 -32.39
N ASP A 174 29.26 12.31 -32.93
CA ASP A 174 30.24 11.32 -32.49
C ASP A 174 31.53 12.05 -32.03
N LEU A 175 32.24 11.51 -31.04
CA LEU A 175 33.41 12.18 -30.48
C LEU A 175 34.71 11.72 -31.14
N ASP A 176 35.33 12.62 -31.90
CA ASP A 176 36.63 12.36 -32.51
C ASP A 176 37.70 11.99 -31.46
N GLY A 177 38.38 10.86 -31.68
CA GLY A 177 39.52 10.42 -30.87
C GLY A 177 39.15 9.89 -29.47
N PHE A 178 37.87 9.65 -29.15
CA PHE A 178 37.47 9.16 -27.83
C PHE A 178 38.14 7.84 -27.42
N LYS A 179 38.35 6.94 -28.38
CA LYS A 179 39.10 5.69 -28.14
C LYS A 179 40.54 5.95 -27.71
N GLU A 180 41.22 6.91 -28.33
CA GLU A 180 42.61 7.25 -27.99
C GLU A 180 42.71 7.82 -26.57
N VAL A 181 41.69 8.58 -26.14
CA VAL A 181 41.57 9.05 -24.74
C VAL A 181 41.43 7.87 -23.78
N ASN A 182 40.56 6.90 -24.08
CA ASN A 182 40.40 5.70 -23.26
C ASN A 182 41.67 4.87 -23.20
N ASP A 183 42.35 4.67 -24.33
CA ASP A 183 43.55 3.84 -24.44
C ASP A 183 44.75 4.50 -23.73
N THR A 184 44.83 5.83 -23.75
CA THR A 184 45.96 6.59 -23.15
C THR A 184 45.76 6.88 -21.67
N PHE A 185 44.54 7.25 -21.26
CA PHE A 185 44.25 7.76 -19.91
C PHE A 185 43.33 6.84 -19.08
N GLY A 186 42.82 5.78 -19.68
CA GLY A 186 41.93 4.80 -19.06
C GLY A 186 40.44 5.19 -19.13
N HIS A 187 39.59 4.17 -19.02
CA HIS A 187 38.12 4.32 -19.13
C HIS A 187 37.52 5.31 -18.14
N HIS A 188 38.03 5.41 -16.92
CA HIS A 188 37.54 6.40 -15.95
C HIS A 188 37.69 7.84 -16.45
N VAL A 189 38.73 8.15 -17.23
CA VAL A 189 38.93 9.48 -17.81
C VAL A 189 37.97 9.70 -18.98
N GLY A 190 37.75 8.68 -19.81
CA GLY A 190 36.71 8.71 -20.85
C GLY A 190 35.30 8.90 -20.28
N ASP A 191 34.96 8.21 -19.19
CA ASP A 191 33.69 8.35 -18.49
C ASP A 191 33.47 9.78 -17.99
N ASN A 192 34.51 10.38 -17.40
CA ASN A 192 34.47 11.78 -16.96
C ASN A 192 34.31 12.76 -18.15
N LEU A 193 34.93 12.45 -19.30
CA LEU A 193 34.78 13.25 -20.52
C LEU A 193 33.34 13.19 -21.04
N LEU A 194 32.75 11.99 -21.13
CA LEU A 194 31.35 11.80 -21.51
C LEU A 194 30.39 12.53 -20.58
N GLN A 195 30.64 12.50 -19.27
CA GLN A 195 29.83 13.22 -18.28
C GLN A 195 29.85 14.74 -18.51
N LYS A 196 31.03 15.33 -18.79
CA LYS A 196 31.16 16.77 -19.09
C LYS A 196 30.47 17.19 -20.38
N ILE A 197 30.53 16.33 -21.40
CA ILE A 197 29.82 16.55 -22.66
C ILE A 197 28.32 16.50 -22.43
N ALA A 198 27.85 15.50 -21.68
CA ALA A 198 26.45 15.39 -21.30
C ALA A 198 25.94 16.57 -20.47
N GLU A 199 26.75 17.12 -19.56
CA GLU A 199 26.42 18.38 -18.85
C GLU A 199 26.23 19.55 -19.83
N SER A 200 27.12 19.68 -20.81
CA SER A 200 27.02 20.73 -21.83
C SER A 200 25.77 20.57 -22.68
N LEU A 201 25.46 19.34 -23.13
CA LEU A 201 24.26 19.02 -23.89
C LEU A 201 22.98 19.27 -23.07
N ARG A 202 22.96 18.95 -21.77
CA ARG A 202 21.83 19.29 -20.88
C ARG A 202 21.59 20.78 -20.78
N GLU A 203 22.65 21.57 -20.64
CA GLU A 203 22.53 23.03 -20.55
C GLU A 203 22.06 23.65 -21.89
N ILE A 204 22.41 23.04 -23.02
CA ILE A 204 21.88 23.43 -24.34
C ILE A 204 20.40 23.03 -24.47
N SER A 205 20.06 21.80 -24.08
CA SER A 205 18.70 21.27 -24.07
C SER A 205 17.75 22.16 -23.26
N LYS A 206 18.12 22.53 -22.02
CA LYS A 206 17.33 23.43 -21.17
C LYS A 206 17.09 24.81 -21.80
N ARG A 207 18.07 25.34 -22.54
CA ARG A 207 18.00 26.67 -23.16
C ARG A 207 17.21 26.69 -24.45
N SER A 208 17.31 25.63 -25.25
CA SER A 208 16.67 25.53 -26.57
C SER A 208 15.31 24.86 -26.55
N GLY A 209 15.00 24.06 -25.52
CA GLY A 209 13.86 23.15 -25.49
C GLY A 209 14.07 21.87 -26.32
N ALA A 210 15.28 21.65 -26.87
CA ALA A 210 15.63 20.40 -27.54
C ALA A 210 15.85 19.28 -26.53
N GLU A 211 15.63 18.03 -26.94
CA GLU A 211 15.93 16.85 -26.14
C GLU A 211 17.33 16.33 -26.47
N ALA A 212 18.08 15.87 -25.47
CA ALA A 212 19.42 15.31 -25.65
C ALA A 212 19.47 13.84 -25.20
N ALA A 213 20.05 12.98 -26.03
CA ALA A 213 20.17 11.55 -25.79
C ALA A 213 21.63 11.08 -25.94
N ARG A 214 21.90 9.86 -25.48
CA ARG A 214 23.12 9.10 -25.77
C ARG A 214 22.71 7.77 -26.37
N LEU A 215 23.21 7.47 -27.57
CA LEU A 215 22.90 6.23 -28.28
C LEU A 215 23.73 5.06 -27.73
N GLY A 216 24.97 5.33 -27.34
CA GLY A 216 25.93 4.39 -26.75
C GLY A 216 27.36 4.81 -27.06
N GLY A 217 28.34 4.37 -26.26
CA GLY A 217 29.74 4.76 -26.48
C GLY A 217 29.92 6.28 -26.44
N ASP A 218 30.45 6.84 -27.53
CA ASP A 218 30.70 8.26 -27.81
C ASP A 218 29.61 8.94 -28.65
N GLU A 219 28.52 8.23 -28.97
CA GLU A 219 27.45 8.72 -29.83
C GLU A 219 26.32 9.41 -29.04
N PHE A 220 25.96 10.63 -29.46
CA PHE A 220 24.90 11.47 -28.88
C PHE A 220 23.82 11.85 -29.90
#